data_AF-A0A7L1VPQ2-F1
#
_entry.id   AF-A0A7L1VPQ2-F1
#
_cell.length_a   1.000
_cell.length_b   1.000
_cell.length_c   1.000
_cell.angle_alpha   90.00
_cell.angle_beta   90.00
_cell.angle_gamma   90.00
#
_symmetry.space_group_name_H-M   'P 1'
#
loop_
_entity.id
_entity.type
_entity.pdbx_description
1 polymer ?
#
loop_
_entity_poly.entity_id
_entity_poly.type
_entity_poly.pdbx_seq_one_letter_code
_entity_poly.pdbx_strand_id
1 'polypeptide(L)'
;QRLRALFQYKPQNIDELMINAGDLIYVDPRQQSDVSEGWVIGTSHRTGCRGFLPENYTERAHEADTWVRHREYVFDTASRSFTKTEKELNVKLNGEAHNLSLSRIVTNVPSLQKAALRRGVLVMRHGERVDQVFGKSWLQQCLTADGKYYRADLNFPSSLPRQKDRMKQFECDPPLSCCGIFQSRLIGEALLDQEVTVSYVYSSPALCCVQTAQHLLQGLKLNQKVKIRVEPGLFEWTKWEASRAIPDFMTVAELVEASYNIDTSYRGNFPLSSLVPSESYEDYVSRTALPLSFAFPGVPGVILIVGHGSSLASLTRALTGLPSRDSGDFAQMGRKIPSLGMCFCEEQKEENKWQMANPPVKTLTHGANAAFNWRNIIMED
;
A
#
# COMPACT_ATOMS: atom_id res chain seq x y z
N GLN A 1 3.95 1.23 26.30
CA GLN A 1 3.66 2.34 25.35
C GLN A 1 2.83 3.39 26.06
N ARG A 2 2.94 4.66 25.64
CA ARG A 2 2.05 5.74 26.10
C ARG A 2 1.22 6.24 24.94
N LEU A 3 -0.06 6.43 25.18
CA LEU A 3 -1.03 6.94 24.23
C LEU A 3 -1.60 8.27 24.72
N ARG A 4 -2.02 9.13 23.79
CA ARG A 4 -2.77 10.36 24.06
C ARG A 4 -4.17 10.18 23.48
N ALA A 5 -5.20 10.45 24.27
CA ALA A 5 -6.58 10.45 23.81
C ALA A 5 -6.82 11.66 22.90
N LEU A 6 -7.30 11.42 21.69
CA LEU A 6 -7.71 12.44 20.73
C LEU A 6 -9.14 12.89 20.98
N PHE A 7 -9.99 12.00 21.50
CA PHE A 7 -11.42 12.23 21.68
C PHE A 7 -11.88 11.73 23.05
N GLN A 8 -13.05 12.23 23.48
CA GLN A 8 -13.70 11.72 24.68
C GLN A 8 -14.41 10.40 24.41
N TYR A 9 -14.33 9.47 25.35
CA TYR A 9 -15.04 8.21 25.34
C TYR A 9 -15.72 7.96 26.70
N LYS A 10 -17.03 7.67 26.66
CA LYS A 10 -17.82 7.28 27.83
C LYS A 10 -18.00 5.75 27.83
N PRO A 11 -17.62 5.06 28.93
CA PRO A 11 -17.79 3.62 29.06
C PRO A 11 -19.24 3.18 28.85
N GLN A 12 -19.43 2.13 28.07
CA GLN A 12 -20.70 1.42 27.90
C GLN A 12 -20.77 0.18 28.81
N ASN A 13 -19.63 -0.42 29.10
CA ASN A 13 -19.48 -1.57 30.00
C ASN A 13 -18.61 -1.21 31.21
N ILE A 14 -18.70 -2.02 32.27
CA ILE A 14 -18.00 -1.77 33.55
C ILE A 14 -16.48 -1.94 33.47
N ASP A 15 -15.99 -2.64 32.46
CA ASP A 15 -14.59 -2.94 32.19
C ASP A 15 -13.94 -1.92 31.23
N GLU A 16 -14.71 -0.97 30.72
CA GLU A 16 -14.24 0.09 29.84
C GLU A 16 -13.74 1.32 30.60
N LEU A 17 -12.69 1.94 30.07
CA LEU A 17 -12.02 3.09 30.65
C LEU A 17 -12.59 4.39 30.08
N MET A 18 -13.06 5.27 30.97
CA MET A 18 -13.42 6.63 30.59
C MET A 18 -12.17 7.44 30.24
N ILE A 19 -12.16 8.05 29.05
CA ILE A 19 -11.07 8.94 28.59
C ILE A 19 -11.63 10.26 28.10
N ASN A 20 -10.92 11.36 28.36
CA ASN A 20 -11.21 12.68 27.79
C ASN A 20 -10.10 13.07 26.79
N ALA A 21 -10.41 13.94 25.83
CA ALA A 21 -9.41 14.45 24.90
C ALA A 21 -8.22 15.08 25.66
N GLY A 22 -7.01 14.71 25.26
CA GLY A 22 -5.74 15.08 25.89
C GLY A 22 -5.25 14.14 27.01
N ASP A 23 -6.07 13.18 27.47
CA ASP A 23 -5.65 12.25 28.51
C ASP A 23 -4.48 11.37 28.06
N LEU A 24 -3.51 11.15 28.95
CA LEU A 24 -2.43 10.20 28.74
C LEU A 24 -2.81 8.82 29.29
N ILE A 25 -2.60 7.77 28.49
CA ILE A 25 -2.90 6.39 28.84
C ILE A 25 -1.63 5.54 28.74
N TYR A 26 -1.37 4.77 29.78
CA TYR A 26 -0.30 3.77 29.81
C TYR A 26 -0.81 2.44 29.31
N VAL A 27 -0.13 1.88 28.32
CA VAL A 27 -0.49 0.61 27.71
C VAL A 27 0.70 -0.33 27.86
N ASP A 28 0.50 -1.46 28.54
CA ASP A 28 1.49 -2.54 28.58
C ASP A 28 1.33 -3.39 27.31
N PRO A 29 2.33 -3.41 26.40
CA PRO A 29 2.26 -4.20 25.17
C PRO A 29 2.14 -5.71 25.41
N ARG A 30 2.55 -6.20 26.59
CA ARG A 30 2.46 -7.63 26.94
C ARG A 30 1.04 -8.08 27.27
N GLN A 31 0.14 -7.14 27.52
CA GLN A 31 -1.24 -7.40 27.96
C GLN A 31 -2.26 -7.17 26.84
N GLN A 32 -1.80 -7.02 25.60
CA GLN A 32 -2.67 -6.73 24.44
C GLN A 32 -3.03 -8.00 23.64
N SER A 33 -2.55 -9.19 24.02
CA SER A 33 -2.74 -10.43 23.26
C SER A 33 -4.18 -10.90 23.17
N ASP A 34 -4.99 -10.57 24.19
CA ASP A 34 -6.38 -11.04 24.34
C ASP A 34 -7.42 -9.93 24.13
N VAL A 35 -7.00 -8.79 23.55
CA VAL A 35 -7.86 -7.62 23.35
C VAL A 35 -8.48 -7.65 21.95
N SER A 36 -9.80 -7.45 21.87
CA SER A 36 -10.53 -7.37 20.61
C SER A 36 -10.01 -6.27 19.70
N GLU A 37 -10.00 -6.52 18.39
CA GLU A 37 -9.54 -5.56 17.37
C GLU A 37 -10.26 -4.20 17.48
N GLY A 38 -9.49 -3.10 17.47
CA GLY A 38 -10.00 -1.74 17.67
C GLY A 38 -10.08 -1.29 19.13
N TRP A 39 -9.72 -2.15 20.08
CA TRP A 39 -9.63 -1.83 21.51
C TRP A 39 -8.21 -2.00 22.01
N VAL A 40 -7.88 -1.24 23.05
CA VAL A 40 -6.62 -1.35 23.78
C VAL A 40 -6.94 -1.35 25.27
N ILE A 41 -6.23 -2.18 26.05
CA ILE A 41 -6.34 -2.12 27.50
C ILE A 41 -5.25 -1.21 28.06
N GLY A 42 -5.66 -0.18 28.80
CA GLY A 42 -4.76 0.84 29.30
C GLY A 42 -5.12 1.31 30.69
N THR A 43 -4.18 2.01 31.32
CA THR A 43 -4.34 2.67 32.61
C THR A 43 -4.29 4.18 32.41
N SER A 44 -5.35 4.89 32.80
CA SER A 44 -5.42 6.34 32.74
C SER A 44 -4.36 6.96 33.66
N HIS A 45 -3.54 7.86 33.13
CA HIS A 45 -2.58 8.60 33.94
C HIS A 45 -3.27 9.50 34.97
N ARG A 46 -4.43 10.05 34.63
CA ARG A 46 -5.18 11.01 35.47
C ARG A 46 -5.88 10.33 36.64
N THR A 47 -6.53 9.20 36.40
CA THR A 47 -7.38 8.54 37.41
C THR A 47 -6.76 7.29 38.02
N GLY A 48 -5.72 6.72 37.39
CA GLY A 48 -5.14 5.44 37.79
C GLY A 48 -6.02 4.23 37.48
N CYS A 49 -7.22 4.42 36.96
CA CYS A 49 -8.12 3.33 36.58
C CYS A 49 -7.62 2.60 35.33
N ARG A 50 -7.84 1.29 35.29
CA ARG A 50 -7.52 0.42 34.16
C ARG A 50 -8.81 -0.06 33.49
N GLY A 51 -8.82 -0.13 32.17
CA GLY A 51 -9.94 -0.66 31.40
C GLY A 51 -9.70 -0.62 29.90
N PHE A 52 -10.68 -1.07 29.14
CA PHE A 52 -10.67 -1.05 27.69
C PHE A 52 -11.03 0.32 27.15
N LEU A 53 -10.29 0.80 26.14
CA LEU A 53 -10.59 2.02 25.43
C LEU A 53 -10.42 1.79 23.92
N PRO A 54 -11.15 2.50 23.05
CA PRO A 54 -10.99 2.30 21.61
C PRO A 54 -9.65 2.86 21.12
N GLU A 55 -8.90 2.05 20.39
CA GLU A 55 -7.55 2.38 19.89
C GLU A 55 -7.60 3.60 18.95
N ASN A 56 -8.63 3.68 18.11
CA ASN A 56 -8.84 4.78 17.15
C ASN A 56 -9.14 6.14 17.81
N TYR A 57 -9.46 6.16 19.11
CA TYR A 57 -9.59 7.40 19.87
C TYR A 57 -8.27 7.86 20.47
N THR A 58 -7.16 7.19 20.15
CA THR A 58 -5.86 7.49 20.70
C THR A 58 -4.78 7.56 19.64
N GLU A 59 -3.72 8.28 19.95
CA GLU A 59 -2.49 8.28 19.16
C GLU A 59 -1.28 8.00 20.05
N ARG A 60 -0.14 7.66 19.44
CA ARG A 60 1.09 7.49 20.19
C ARG A 60 1.56 8.86 20.71
N ALA A 61 1.64 8.99 22.03
CA ALA A 61 2.19 10.20 22.64
C ALA A 61 3.69 10.30 22.33
N HIS A 62 4.18 11.48 21.96
CA HIS A 62 5.61 11.69 21.77
C HIS A 62 6.31 11.65 23.13
N GLU A 63 7.53 11.11 23.22
CA GLU A 63 8.25 11.08 24.51
C GLU A 63 8.46 12.50 25.07
N ALA A 64 8.62 13.50 24.20
CA ALA A 64 8.71 14.91 24.56
C ALA A 64 7.42 15.47 25.19
N ASP A 65 6.24 14.96 24.84
CA ASP A 65 4.95 15.36 25.44
C ASP A 65 4.80 14.84 26.88
N THR A 66 5.74 14.00 27.31
CA THR A 66 5.81 13.47 28.67
C THR A 66 6.84 14.18 29.54
N TRP A 67 7.52 15.19 28.98
CA TRP A 67 8.52 15.96 29.71
C TRP A 67 7.84 17.05 30.53
N VAL A 68 8.07 17.01 31.83
CA VAL A 68 7.72 18.13 32.71
C VAL A 68 8.84 19.16 32.57
N ARG A 69 8.53 20.37 32.09
CA ARG A 69 9.49 21.48 32.04
C ARG A 69 9.91 21.86 33.46
N HIS A 70 11.08 21.41 33.89
CA HIS A 70 11.60 21.73 35.23
C HIS A 70 12.22 23.13 35.33
N ARG A 71 12.93 23.61 34.29
CA ARG A 71 13.55 24.95 34.23
C ARG A 71 13.99 25.32 32.80
N GLU A 72 14.18 26.61 32.52
CA GLU A 72 14.62 27.17 31.22
C GLU A 72 15.83 28.08 31.41
N TYR A 73 16.76 28.11 30.45
CA TYR A 73 17.93 29.01 30.42
C TYR A 73 18.11 29.60 29.01
N VAL A 74 18.52 30.87 28.92
CA VAL A 74 18.71 31.61 27.66
C VAL A 74 20.18 31.97 27.51
N PHE A 75 20.73 31.78 26.30
CA PHE A 75 22.07 32.21 25.94
C PHE A 75 22.03 33.17 24.76
N ASP A 76 22.81 34.24 24.84
CA ASP A 76 22.91 35.29 23.81
C ASP A 76 24.09 35.00 22.87
N THR A 77 23.91 35.21 21.56
CA THR A 77 24.91 34.88 20.53
C THR A 77 25.68 36.12 20.09
N ALA A 78 26.99 36.14 20.33
CA ALA A 78 27.87 37.24 19.92
C ALA A 78 27.96 37.32 18.38
N SER A 79 27.45 38.41 17.80
CA SER A 79 27.59 38.74 16.38
C SER A 79 28.96 39.36 16.10
N ARG A 80 29.67 38.87 15.08
CA ARG A 80 30.77 39.62 14.43
C ARG A 80 30.64 39.50 12.91
N SER A 81 30.24 40.61 12.30
CA SER A 81 30.26 40.87 10.86
C SER A 81 31.68 41.17 10.37
N PHE A 82 32.08 40.70 9.19
CA PHE A 82 33.16 41.32 8.42
C PHE A 82 32.83 41.34 6.91
N THR A 83 32.83 42.56 6.37
CA THR A 83 32.66 42.92 4.96
C THR A 83 33.94 42.73 4.15
N LYS A 84 33.81 42.32 2.88
CA LYS A 84 34.85 42.23 1.84
C LYS A 84 35.32 43.60 1.37
N THR A 85 36.63 43.81 1.19
CA THR A 85 37.18 44.57 0.03
C THR A 85 38.64 44.15 -0.24
N GLU A 86 38.94 43.92 -1.52
CA GLU A 86 40.25 43.57 -2.08
C GLU A 86 41.23 44.75 -2.11
N LYS A 87 42.54 44.46 -1.97
CA LYS A 87 43.65 45.20 -2.60
C LYS A 87 44.91 44.34 -2.61
N GLU A 88 45.44 44.07 -3.80
CA GLU A 88 46.75 43.45 -4.04
C GLU A 88 47.91 44.31 -3.52
N LEU A 89 49.03 43.68 -3.16
CA LEU A 89 50.40 44.13 -3.45
C LEU A 89 51.40 42.97 -3.27
N ASN A 90 52.17 42.69 -4.33
CA ASN A 90 53.30 41.75 -4.44
C ASN A 90 54.49 42.09 -3.53
N VAL A 91 55.21 41.08 -2.98
CA VAL A 91 56.69 40.93 -3.00
C VAL A 91 57.08 39.46 -2.68
N LYS A 92 58.10 38.96 -3.40
CA LYS A 92 58.61 37.58 -3.52
C LYS A 92 59.76 37.21 -2.54
N LEU A 93 60.04 35.88 -2.49
CA LEU A 93 61.26 35.13 -2.07
C LEU A 93 61.37 34.85 -0.55
N ASN A 94 61.71 33.67 -0.04
CA ASN A 94 62.37 32.47 -0.59
C ASN A 94 62.20 31.28 0.39
N GLY A 95 62.14 30.03 -0.10
CA GLY A 95 62.33 28.82 0.74
C GLY A 95 61.50 27.58 0.35
N GLU A 96 61.98 26.80 -0.62
CA GLU A 96 61.63 25.38 -0.87
C GLU A 96 62.11 24.50 0.32
N ALA A 97 61.65 23.29 0.64
CA ALA A 97 60.82 22.28 0.00
C ALA A 97 60.26 21.35 1.10
N HIS A 98 59.08 20.75 0.89
CA HIS A 98 58.86 19.30 0.92
C HIS A 98 57.38 19.00 0.60
N ASN A 99 57.17 18.39 -0.55
CA ASN A 99 55.92 17.76 -0.97
C ASN A 99 55.52 16.65 0.00
N LEU A 100 54.21 16.50 0.26
CA LEU A 100 53.48 15.21 0.13
C LEU A 100 51.97 15.37 0.41
N SER A 101 51.20 15.23 -0.68
CA SER A 101 49.90 14.53 -0.76
C SER A 101 48.77 14.91 0.20
N LEU A 102 47.90 15.82 -0.24
CA LEU A 102 46.48 15.81 0.16
C LEU A 102 45.71 15.01 -0.89
N SER A 103 45.58 13.71 -0.62
CA SER A 103 44.64 12.84 -1.31
C SER A 103 43.23 13.42 -1.15
N ARG A 104 42.65 13.83 -2.28
CA ARG A 104 41.19 13.94 -2.40
C ARG A 104 40.64 12.56 -2.07
N ILE A 105 40.02 12.43 -0.89
CA ILE A 105 39.11 11.32 -0.63
C ILE A 105 37.90 11.56 -1.53
N VAL A 106 38.04 11.08 -2.76
CA VAL A 106 36.93 10.72 -3.62
C VAL A 106 36.24 9.59 -2.87
N THR A 107 35.17 9.90 -2.15
CA THR A 107 34.21 8.86 -1.80
C THR A 107 33.68 8.34 -3.12
N ASN A 108 34.19 7.17 -3.51
CA ASN A 108 33.67 6.35 -4.58
C ASN A 108 32.18 6.10 -4.30
N VAL A 109 31.32 6.97 -4.80
CA VAL A 109 29.98 6.56 -5.19
C VAL A 109 30.26 5.60 -6.34
N PRO A 110 29.93 4.30 -6.22
CA PRO A 110 30.05 3.42 -7.36
C PRO A 110 29.23 4.05 -8.46
N SER A 111 29.91 4.46 -9.54
CA SER A 111 29.29 4.71 -10.81
C SER A 111 28.24 3.62 -11.02
N LEU A 112 27.00 4.01 -11.27
CA LEU A 112 25.91 3.13 -11.64
C LEU A 112 26.38 2.38 -12.89
N GLN A 113 27.09 1.27 -12.70
CA GLN A 113 27.26 0.25 -13.71
C GLN A 113 25.84 -0.02 -14.14
N LYS A 114 25.55 0.13 -15.44
CA LYS A 114 24.32 -0.36 -16.05
C LYS A 114 24.13 -1.78 -15.53
N ALA A 115 23.32 -1.93 -14.48
CA ALA A 115 23.07 -3.21 -13.87
C ALA A 115 22.48 -4.02 -14.99
N ALA A 116 23.15 -5.11 -15.38
CA ALA A 116 22.61 -6.04 -16.36
C ALA A 116 21.14 -6.27 -16.00
N LEU A 117 20.20 -6.00 -16.92
CA LEU A 117 18.75 -5.99 -16.64
C LEU A 117 18.40 -7.20 -15.76
N ARG A 118 18.22 -6.93 -14.46
CA ARG A 118 17.94 -7.98 -13.49
C ARG A 118 16.49 -8.33 -13.61
N ARG A 119 16.22 -9.63 -13.61
CA ARG A 119 14.89 -10.15 -13.71
C ARG A 119 14.23 -10.03 -12.34
N GLY A 120 13.04 -9.44 -12.32
CA GLY A 120 12.35 -9.11 -11.09
C GLY A 120 10.88 -9.49 -11.13
N VAL A 121 10.31 -9.80 -9.98
CA VAL A 121 8.87 -9.95 -9.80
C VAL A 121 8.43 -8.94 -8.75
N LEU A 122 7.59 -7.98 -9.17
CA LEU A 122 7.00 -6.98 -8.28
C LEU A 122 5.54 -7.33 -8.04
N VAL A 123 5.23 -7.79 -6.83
CA VAL A 123 3.87 -8.11 -6.39
C VAL A 123 3.28 -6.92 -5.66
N MET A 124 2.06 -6.54 -6.00
CA MET A 124 1.42 -5.34 -5.47
C MET A 124 -0.06 -5.59 -5.16
N ARG A 125 -0.55 -5.01 -4.06
CA ARG A 125 -1.97 -4.95 -3.72
C ARG A 125 -2.67 -3.90 -4.59
N HIS A 126 -3.91 -4.17 -4.99
CA HIS A 126 -4.78 -3.19 -5.65
C HIS A 126 -4.90 -1.85 -4.87
N GLY A 127 -5.35 -0.80 -5.57
CA GLY A 127 -5.70 0.51 -5.00
C GLY A 127 -6.92 0.51 -4.08
N GLU A 128 -7.16 1.66 -3.44
CA GLU A 128 -8.35 1.88 -2.63
C GLU A 128 -9.64 1.54 -3.42
N ARG A 129 -10.49 0.70 -2.82
CA ARG A 129 -11.78 0.31 -3.38
C ARG A 129 -12.89 1.21 -2.87
N VAL A 130 -13.96 1.38 -3.65
CA VAL A 130 -15.12 2.19 -3.25
C VAL A 130 -15.81 1.66 -1.99
N ASP A 131 -15.93 0.35 -1.83
CA ASP A 131 -16.61 -0.26 -0.68
C ASP A 131 -15.81 -0.16 0.63
N GLN A 132 -14.48 0.03 0.55
CA GLN A 132 -13.64 0.31 1.71
C GLN A 132 -13.90 1.70 2.28
N VAL A 133 -14.28 2.66 1.43
CA VAL A 133 -14.54 4.05 1.81
C VAL A 133 -16.00 4.25 2.19
N PHE A 134 -16.91 3.74 1.35
CA PHE A 134 -18.34 4.02 1.43
C PHE A 134 -19.15 2.89 2.07
N GLY A 135 -18.48 1.81 2.49
CA GLY A 135 -19.09 0.65 3.14
C GLY A 135 -19.84 -0.27 2.17
N LYS A 136 -20.49 -1.29 2.72
CA LYS A 136 -21.17 -2.35 1.95
C LYS A 136 -22.30 -1.83 1.07
N SER A 137 -23.00 -0.78 1.50
CA SER A 137 -24.11 -0.17 0.76
C SER A 137 -23.67 0.87 -0.27
N TRP A 138 -22.38 0.91 -0.65
CA TRP A 138 -21.84 1.92 -1.58
C TRP A 138 -22.63 2.00 -2.89
N LEU A 139 -23.08 0.85 -3.42
CA LEU A 139 -23.76 0.79 -4.69
C LEU A 139 -25.11 1.52 -4.63
N GLN A 140 -25.84 1.38 -3.51
CA GLN A 140 -27.11 2.08 -3.28
C GLN A 140 -26.92 3.60 -3.19
N GLN A 141 -25.77 4.05 -2.66
CA GLN A 141 -25.47 5.47 -2.56
C GLN A 141 -25.27 6.12 -3.93
N CYS A 142 -24.75 5.37 -4.92
CA CYS A 142 -24.44 5.88 -6.26
C CYS A 142 -25.45 5.49 -7.34
N LEU A 143 -26.66 5.04 -6.95
CA LEU A 143 -27.75 4.69 -7.87
C LEU A 143 -28.92 5.64 -7.71
N THR A 144 -29.43 6.16 -8.83
CA THR A 144 -30.69 6.90 -8.88
C THR A 144 -31.88 5.93 -8.73
N ALA A 145 -33.09 6.48 -8.49
CA ALA A 145 -34.31 5.69 -8.38
C ALA A 145 -34.63 4.86 -9.65
N ASP A 146 -34.21 5.33 -10.83
CA ASP A 146 -34.31 4.60 -12.11
C ASP A 146 -33.13 3.65 -12.37
N GLY A 147 -32.27 3.43 -11.38
CA GLY A 147 -31.15 2.48 -11.43
C GLY A 147 -29.95 2.95 -12.25
N LYS A 148 -29.83 4.25 -12.54
CA LYS A 148 -28.67 4.81 -13.23
C LYS A 148 -27.58 5.18 -12.25
N TYR A 149 -26.34 4.92 -12.67
CA TYR A 149 -25.18 5.34 -11.91
C TYR A 149 -25.07 6.87 -11.88
N TYR A 150 -24.80 7.43 -10.71
CA TYR A 150 -24.39 8.82 -10.54
C TYR A 150 -23.31 8.93 -9.45
N ARG A 151 -22.46 9.94 -9.57
CA ARG A 151 -21.35 10.16 -8.65
C ARG A 151 -21.82 10.97 -7.43
N ALA A 152 -22.19 10.28 -6.34
CA ALA A 152 -22.69 10.89 -5.11
C ALA A 152 -21.59 11.58 -4.26
N ASP A 153 -20.34 11.15 -4.42
CA ASP A 153 -19.14 11.69 -3.79
C ASP A 153 -18.01 11.71 -4.83
N LEU A 154 -17.12 12.70 -4.78
CA LEU A 154 -16.04 12.83 -5.78
C LEU A 154 -15.04 11.67 -5.76
N ASN A 155 -14.96 10.91 -4.66
CA ASN A 155 -14.13 9.73 -4.57
C ASN A 155 -14.79 8.47 -5.21
N PHE A 156 -16.05 8.52 -5.61
CA PHE A 156 -16.59 7.54 -6.56
C PHE A 156 -16.05 7.81 -7.99
N PRO A 157 -15.82 6.77 -8.81
CA PRO A 157 -15.35 6.95 -10.18
C PRO A 157 -16.32 7.77 -11.04
N SER A 158 -15.85 8.37 -12.14
CA SER A 158 -16.72 9.14 -13.03
C SER A 158 -17.78 8.28 -13.75
N SER A 159 -17.54 6.98 -13.86
CA SER A 159 -18.40 6.01 -14.52
C SER A 159 -18.04 4.60 -14.08
N LEU A 160 -19.02 3.71 -14.10
CA LEU A 160 -18.80 2.26 -14.06
C LEU A 160 -18.71 1.67 -15.47
N PRO A 161 -18.03 0.53 -15.67
CA PRO A 161 -18.06 -0.19 -16.93
C PRO A 161 -19.51 -0.41 -17.39
N ARG A 162 -19.82 0.03 -18.62
CA ARG A 162 -21.18 -0.05 -19.18
C ARG A 162 -21.47 -1.49 -19.60
N GLN A 163 -22.13 -2.26 -18.73
CA GLN A 163 -22.69 -3.56 -19.09
C GLN A 163 -24.14 -3.66 -18.64
N LYS A 164 -24.99 -4.05 -19.59
CA LYS A 164 -26.41 -4.30 -19.35
C LYS A 164 -26.51 -5.38 -18.27
N ASP A 165 -27.32 -5.12 -17.25
CA ASP A 165 -27.61 -6.07 -16.16
C ASP A 165 -26.40 -6.45 -15.25
N ARG A 166 -25.28 -5.70 -15.28
CA ARG A 166 -24.12 -5.92 -14.39
C ARG A 166 -24.06 -5.06 -13.12
N MET A 167 -25.01 -4.14 -12.93
CA MET A 167 -24.93 -3.17 -11.84
C MET A 167 -24.88 -3.83 -10.46
N LYS A 168 -25.62 -4.92 -10.24
CA LYS A 168 -25.64 -5.63 -8.96
C LYS A 168 -24.35 -6.41 -8.69
N GLN A 169 -23.68 -6.86 -9.74
CA GLN A 169 -22.46 -7.67 -9.67
C GLN A 169 -21.30 -6.86 -9.11
N PHE A 170 -21.28 -5.53 -9.33
CA PHE A 170 -20.27 -4.66 -8.73
C PHE A 170 -20.32 -4.65 -7.18
N GLU A 171 -21.46 -5.00 -6.56
CA GLU A 171 -21.52 -5.13 -5.10
C GLU A 171 -20.53 -6.17 -4.57
N CYS A 172 -20.30 -7.25 -5.33
CA CYS A 172 -19.35 -8.32 -5.02
C CYS A 172 -17.99 -8.17 -5.74
N ASP A 173 -17.88 -7.25 -6.71
CA ASP A 173 -16.63 -6.94 -7.43
C ASP A 173 -16.46 -5.41 -7.59
N PRO A 174 -16.23 -4.69 -6.48
CA PRO A 174 -16.26 -3.23 -6.49
C PRO A 174 -15.05 -2.63 -7.23
N PRO A 175 -15.25 -1.50 -7.92
CA PRO A 175 -14.17 -0.79 -8.60
C PRO A 175 -13.24 -0.07 -7.60
N LEU A 176 -12.15 0.46 -8.14
CA LEU A 176 -11.34 1.48 -7.47
C LEU A 176 -12.14 2.77 -7.23
N SER A 177 -11.80 3.46 -6.14
CA SER A 177 -12.17 4.86 -5.93
C SER A 177 -11.31 5.80 -6.79
N CYS A 178 -11.63 7.09 -6.84
CA CYS A 178 -10.76 8.08 -7.49
C CYS A 178 -9.38 8.17 -6.82
N CYS A 179 -9.32 8.05 -5.49
CA CYS A 179 -8.05 7.93 -4.77
C CYS A 179 -7.29 6.67 -5.16
N GLY A 180 -7.97 5.52 -5.29
CA GLY A 180 -7.36 4.27 -5.77
C GLY A 180 -6.77 4.38 -7.17
N ILE A 181 -7.48 5.07 -8.08
CA ILE A 181 -7.00 5.40 -9.43
C ILE A 181 -5.75 6.29 -9.36
N PHE A 182 -5.79 7.36 -8.55
CA PHE A 182 -4.65 8.26 -8.35
C PHE A 182 -3.42 7.52 -7.80
N GLN A 183 -3.60 6.73 -6.73
CA GLN A 183 -2.53 5.92 -6.12
C GLN A 183 -1.87 5.02 -7.19
N SER A 184 -2.68 4.31 -7.97
CA SER A 184 -2.20 3.38 -9.00
C SER A 184 -1.39 4.09 -10.09
N ARG A 185 -1.88 5.24 -10.56
CA ARG A 185 -1.18 6.04 -11.57
C ARG A 185 0.13 6.61 -11.04
N LEU A 186 0.13 7.14 -9.81
CA LEU A 186 1.31 7.71 -9.17
C LEU A 186 2.43 6.67 -9.01
N ILE A 187 2.11 5.44 -8.64
CA ILE A 187 3.09 4.35 -8.58
C ILE A 187 3.64 4.01 -9.98
N GLY A 188 2.80 4.05 -11.01
CA GLY A 188 3.24 3.86 -12.39
C GLY A 188 4.22 4.95 -12.85
N GLU A 189 3.94 6.20 -12.51
CA GLU A 189 4.83 7.35 -12.75
C GLU A 189 6.15 7.19 -11.99
N ALA A 190 6.11 6.78 -10.72
CA ALA A 190 7.32 6.52 -9.94
C ALA A 190 8.18 5.38 -10.53
N LEU A 191 7.55 4.31 -11.05
CA LEU A 191 8.28 3.23 -11.72
C LEU A 191 8.94 3.71 -13.02
N LEU A 192 8.28 4.63 -13.74
CA LEU A 192 8.84 5.26 -14.94
C LEU A 192 10.07 6.12 -14.59
N ASP A 193 9.98 6.92 -13.53
CA ASP A 193 11.08 7.77 -13.05
C ASP A 193 12.31 6.96 -12.61
N GLN A 194 12.11 5.72 -12.18
CA GLN A 194 13.16 4.76 -11.84
C GLN A 194 13.62 3.91 -13.02
N GLU A 195 13.14 4.22 -14.24
CA GLU A 195 13.48 3.51 -15.48
C GLU A 195 13.23 1.99 -15.42
N VAL A 196 12.23 1.55 -14.66
CA VAL A 196 11.91 0.13 -14.50
C VAL A 196 11.37 -0.43 -15.81
N THR A 197 12.08 -1.40 -16.37
CA THR A 197 11.65 -2.10 -17.59
C THR A 197 10.64 -3.18 -17.23
N VAL A 198 9.37 -2.97 -17.57
CA VAL A 198 8.28 -3.92 -17.34
C VAL A 198 8.03 -4.76 -18.59
N SER A 199 8.11 -6.08 -18.44
CA SER A 199 7.99 -7.03 -19.54
C SER A 199 6.61 -7.67 -19.62
N TYR A 200 6.02 -8.00 -18.47
CA TYR A 200 4.68 -8.56 -18.37
C TYR A 200 3.93 -7.96 -17.19
N VAL A 201 2.61 -7.86 -17.33
CA VAL A 201 1.70 -7.47 -16.26
C VAL A 201 0.62 -8.53 -16.10
N TYR A 202 0.52 -9.10 -14.91
CA TYR A 202 -0.51 -10.04 -14.51
C TYR A 202 -1.44 -9.37 -13.51
N SER A 203 -2.73 -9.69 -13.60
CA SER A 203 -3.74 -9.21 -12.67
C SER A 203 -4.63 -10.34 -12.21
N SER A 204 -5.02 -10.30 -10.94
CA SER A 204 -6.23 -10.98 -10.46
C SER A 204 -7.46 -10.55 -11.29
N PRO A 205 -8.48 -11.42 -11.46
CA PRO A 205 -9.70 -11.09 -12.20
C PRO A 205 -10.59 -10.03 -11.54
N ALA A 206 -10.38 -9.73 -10.25
CA ALA A 206 -11.12 -8.68 -9.55
C ALA A 206 -10.97 -7.32 -10.26
N LEU A 207 -12.07 -6.59 -10.42
CA LEU A 207 -12.10 -5.34 -11.17
C LEU A 207 -11.11 -4.31 -10.62
N CYS A 208 -10.98 -4.19 -9.30
CA CYS A 208 -10.03 -3.29 -8.67
C CYS A 208 -8.57 -3.61 -9.04
N CYS A 209 -8.22 -4.89 -9.20
CA CYS A 209 -6.88 -5.32 -9.62
C CYS A 209 -6.63 -4.97 -11.10
N VAL A 210 -7.60 -5.25 -11.97
CA VAL A 210 -7.49 -4.93 -13.41
C VAL A 210 -7.38 -3.42 -13.62
N GLN A 211 -8.18 -2.62 -12.90
CA GLN A 211 -8.11 -1.16 -12.94
C GLN A 211 -6.77 -0.64 -12.39
N THR A 212 -6.26 -1.23 -11.32
CA THR A 212 -4.93 -0.88 -10.78
C THR A 212 -3.85 -1.13 -11.83
N ALA A 213 -3.85 -2.31 -12.46
CA ALA A 213 -2.91 -2.66 -13.53
C ALA A 213 -3.01 -1.70 -14.74
N GLN A 214 -4.23 -1.32 -15.15
CA GLN A 214 -4.46 -0.35 -16.22
C GLN A 214 -3.86 1.02 -15.89
N HIS A 215 -4.10 1.55 -14.69
CA HIS A 215 -3.60 2.87 -14.29
C HIS A 215 -2.09 2.88 -14.03
N LEU A 216 -1.51 1.77 -13.55
CA LEU A 216 -0.06 1.57 -13.51
C LEU A 216 0.55 1.67 -14.91
N LEU A 217 -0.03 0.98 -15.90
CA LEU A 217 0.44 1.02 -17.29
C LEU A 217 0.28 2.41 -17.93
N GLN A 218 -0.72 3.19 -17.53
CA GLN A 218 -0.87 4.58 -17.94
C GLN A 218 0.26 5.45 -17.37
N GLY A 219 0.54 5.35 -16.06
CA GLY A 219 1.64 6.08 -15.43
C GLY A 219 3.02 5.72 -16.02
N LEU A 220 3.22 4.41 -16.29
CA LEU A 220 4.40 3.88 -16.96
C LEU A 220 4.53 4.27 -18.44
N LYS A 221 3.48 4.85 -19.05
CA LYS A 221 3.38 5.11 -20.50
C LYS A 221 3.55 3.84 -21.35
N LEU A 222 3.10 2.69 -20.82
CA LEU A 222 3.15 1.37 -21.46
C LEU A 222 1.79 0.83 -21.90
N ASN A 223 0.71 1.58 -21.70
CA ASN A 223 -0.66 1.17 -22.04
C ASN A 223 -0.89 0.76 -23.51
N GLN A 224 0.00 1.11 -24.44
CA GLN A 224 -0.10 0.68 -25.85
C GLN A 224 0.86 -0.48 -26.19
N LYS A 225 1.80 -0.80 -25.30
CA LYS A 225 2.90 -1.75 -25.54
C LYS A 225 2.73 -3.04 -24.76
N VAL A 226 2.26 -2.96 -23.52
CA VAL A 226 2.12 -4.10 -22.61
C VAL A 226 0.66 -4.29 -22.28
N LYS A 227 0.17 -5.51 -22.51
CA LYS A 227 -1.21 -5.92 -22.25
C LYS A 227 -1.32 -6.64 -20.90
N ILE A 228 -2.46 -6.50 -20.25
CA ILE A 228 -2.76 -7.10 -18.94
C ILE A 228 -3.18 -8.55 -19.15
N ARG A 229 -2.51 -9.47 -18.45
CA ARG A 229 -2.83 -10.90 -18.43
C ARG A 229 -3.68 -11.20 -17.21
N VAL A 230 -4.96 -11.52 -17.42
CA VAL A 230 -5.88 -11.85 -16.34
C VAL A 230 -5.66 -13.31 -15.93
N GLU A 231 -5.26 -13.52 -14.67
CA GLU A 231 -4.93 -14.83 -14.11
C GLU A 231 -5.82 -15.13 -12.89
N PRO A 232 -6.83 -16.00 -13.04
CA PRO A 232 -7.72 -16.39 -11.94
C PRO A 232 -6.99 -16.99 -10.73
N GLY A 233 -5.85 -17.64 -10.95
CA GLY A 233 -5.02 -18.17 -9.86
C GLY A 233 -4.51 -17.10 -8.88
N LEU A 234 -4.55 -15.82 -9.25
CA LEU A 234 -4.18 -14.68 -8.39
C LEU A 234 -5.34 -14.11 -7.57
N PHE A 235 -6.56 -14.66 -7.67
CA PHE A 235 -7.69 -14.19 -6.87
C PHE A 235 -7.48 -14.45 -5.36
N GLU A 236 -8.14 -13.65 -4.52
CA GLU A 236 -8.04 -13.68 -3.06
C GLU A 236 -8.46 -15.05 -2.50
N TRP A 237 -8.02 -15.36 -1.29
CA TRP A 237 -8.44 -16.55 -0.55
C TRP A 237 -9.96 -16.54 -0.38
N THR A 238 -10.63 -17.47 -1.05
CA THR A 238 -12.10 -17.44 -1.20
C THR A 238 -12.85 -17.69 0.11
N LYS A 239 -12.16 -18.11 1.19
CA LYS A 239 -12.72 -18.17 2.54
C LYS A 239 -13.05 -16.79 3.12
N TRP A 240 -12.37 -15.74 2.67
CA TRP A 240 -12.64 -14.37 3.10
C TRP A 240 -13.79 -13.72 2.33
N GLU A 241 -14.27 -14.34 1.25
CA GLU A 241 -15.42 -13.83 0.51
C GLU A 241 -16.72 -14.09 1.27
N ALA A 242 -17.36 -12.99 1.66
CA ALA A 242 -18.53 -13.01 2.54
C ALA A 242 -19.77 -13.70 1.91
N SER A 243 -19.82 -13.75 0.58
CA SER A 243 -20.99 -14.21 -0.20
C SER A 243 -21.12 -15.72 -0.31
N ARG A 244 -20.14 -16.52 0.17
CA ARG A 244 -20.04 -17.98 -0.09
C ARG A 244 -20.08 -18.36 -1.58
N ALA A 245 -19.93 -17.39 -2.48
CA ALA A 245 -19.95 -17.56 -3.92
C ALA A 245 -18.76 -16.81 -4.52
N ILE A 246 -18.18 -17.35 -5.59
CA ILE A 246 -17.14 -16.64 -6.33
C ILE A 246 -17.80 -15.43 -7.03
N PRO A 247 -17.22 -14.22 -6.94
CA PRO A 247 -17.75 -13.07 -7.66
C PRO A 247 -17.86 -13.35 -9.16
N ASP A 248 -18.93 -12.86 -9.78
CA ASP A 248 -19.12 -12.92 -11.23
C ASP A 248 -18.26 -11.86 -11.90
N PHE A 249 -16.96 -12.16 -12.03
CA PHE A 249 -15.98 -11.25 -12.64
C PHE A 249 -16.33 -10.93 -14.09
N MET A 250 -15.95 -9.73 -14.53
CA MET A 250 -16.00 -9.38 -15.94
C MET A 250 -15.14 -10.38 -16.76
N THR A 251 -15.73 -10.90 -17.83
CA THR A 251 -15.01 -11.75 -18.79
C THR A 251 -13.95 -10.96 -19.55
N VAL A 252 -13.00 -11.65 -20.19
CA VAL A 252 -11.98 -11.01 -21.04
C VAL A 252 -12.61 -10.15 -22.14
N ALA A 253 -13.70 -10.61 -22.76
CA ALA A 253 -14.40 -9.85 -23.80
C ALA A 253 -15.02 -8.57 -23.24
N GLU A 254 -15.65 -8.68 -22.08
CA GLU A 254 -16.25 -7.57 -21.36
C GLU A 254 -15.24 -6.53 -20.87
N LEU A 255 -14.07 -6.97 -20.41
CA LEU A 255 -12.97 -6.07 -20.06
C LEU A 255 -12.44 -5.31 -21.28
N VAL A 256 -12.34 -5.98 -22.43
CA VAL A 256 -11.95 -5.32 -23.70
C VAL A 256 -13.00 -4.33 -24.16
N GLU A 257 -14.29 -4.68 -24.09
CA GLU A 257 -15.40 -3.77 -24.41
C GLU A 257 -15.40 -2.54 -23.49
N ALA A 258 -15.07 -2.72 -22.21
CA ALA A 258 -14.85 -1.65 -21.26
C ALA A 258 -13.52 -0.89 -21.45
N SER A 259 -12.81 -1.13 -22.56
CA SER A 259 -11.57 -0.44 -22.97
C SER A 259 -10.36 -0.68 -22.04
N TYR A 260 -10.32 -1.79 -21.30
CA TYR A 260 -9.11 -2.25 -20.62
C TYR A 260 -8.16 -2.94 -21.60
N ASN A 261 -6.85 -2.70 -21.46
CA ASN A 261 -5.86 -3.24 -22.39
C ASN A 261 -5.49 -4.69 -22.07
N ILE A 262 -6.40 -5.64 -22.36
CA ILE A 262 -6.25 -7.05 -22.01
C ILE A 262 -5.52 -7.86 -23.09
N ASP A 263 -4.66 -8.80 -22.66
CA ASP A 263 -4.04 -9.81 -23.51
C ASP A 263 -5.03 -10.96 -23.78
N THR A 264 -5.77 -10.88 -24.88
CA THR A 264 -6.74 -11.91 -25.28
C THR A 264 -6.11 -13.23 -25.72
N SER A 265 -4.80 -13.23 -25.98
CA SER A 265 -4.04 -14.44 -26.34
C SER A 265 -3.56 -15.22 -25.12
N TYR A 266 -3.53 -14.58 -23.94
CA TYR A 266 -3.13 -15.23 -22.70
C TYR A 266 -4.07 -16.38 -22.33
N ARG A 267 -3.49 -17.46 -21.85
CA ARG A 267 -4.20 -18.61 -21.27
C ARG A 267 -3.62 -18.81 -19.87
N GLY A 268 -4.47 -18.62 -18.87
CA GLY A 268 -4.07 -18.73 -17.48
C GLY A 268 -3.67 -20.15 -17.10
N ASN A 269 -2.82 -20.26 -16.09
CA ASN A 269 -2.40 -21.56 -15.54
C ASN A 269 -3.46 -22.13 -14.59
N PHE A 270 -4.38 -21.30 -14.11
CA PHE A 270 -5.49 -21.71 -13.28
C PHE A 270 -6.81 -21.22 -13.89
N PRO A 271 -7.71 -22.12 -14.32
CA PRO A 271 -8.98 -21.72 -14.93
C PRO A 271 -9.95 -21.16 -13.88
N LEU A 272 -10.74 -20.15 -14.27
CA LEU A 272 -11.69 -19.50 -13.37
C LEU A 272 -12.70 -20.48 -12.78
N SER A 273 -13.14 -21.47 -13.57
CA SER A 273 -14.07 -22.53 -13.15
C SER A 273 -13.53 -23.45 -12.05
N SER A 274 -12.22 -23.41 -11.79
CA SER A 274 -11.58 -24.17 -10.72
C SER A 274 -11.50 -23.39 -9.40
N LEU A 275 -11.86 -22.11 -9.36
CA LEU A 275 -12.04 -21.40 -8.08
C LEU A 275 -13.26 -21.97 -7.35
N VAL A 276 -13.03 -22.45 -6.14
CA VAL A 276 -14.10 -22.97 -5.28
C VAL A 276 -14.38 -21.99 -4.14
N PRO A 277 -15.65 -21.77 -3.75
CA PRO A 277 -15.94 -20.97 -2.57
C PRO A 277 -15.40 -21.60 -1.30
N SER A 278 -14.94 -20.78 -0.35
CA SER A 278 -14.42 -21.24 0.94
C SER A 278 -13.31 -22.30 0.84
N GLU A 279 -12.36 -22.12 -0.09
CA GLU A 279 -11.22 -23.04 -0.25
C GLU A 279 -10.37 -23.13 1.03
N SER A 280 -9.63 -24.23 1.19
CA SER A 280 -8.67 -24.35 2.28
C SER A 280 -7.49 -23.39 2.10
N TYR A 281 -6.76 -23.10 3.16
CA TYR A 281 -5.60 -22.23 3.05
C TYR A 281 -4.49 -22.88 2.22
N GLU A 282 -4.35 -24.20 2.32
CA GLU A 282 -3.42 -25.02 1.55
C GLU A 282 -3.74 -24.97 0.05
N ASP A 283 -5.02 -25.07 -0.31
CA ASP A 283 -5.46 -24.95 -1.71
C ASP A 283 -5.18 -23.55 -2.26
N TYR A 284 -5.48 -22.51 -1.47
CA TYR A 284 -5.18 -21.12 -1.82
C TYR A 284 -3.67 -20.90 -2.09
N VAL A 285 -2.81 -21.35 -1.18
CA VAL A 285 -1.35 -21.24 -1.35
C VAL A 285 -0.89 -22.05 -2.57
N SER A 286 -1.43 -23.24 -2.77
CA SER A 286 -1.07 -24.11 -3.90
C SER A 286 -1.45 -23.47 -5.24
N ARG A 287 -2.68 -22.97 -5.39
CA ARG A 287 -3.12 -22.36 -6.65
C ARG A 287 -2.43 -21.05 -6.96
N THR A 288 -2.11 -20.24 -5.94
CA THR A 288 -1.43 -18.95 -6.15
C THR A 288 0.02 -19.14 -6.57
N ALA A 289 0.63 -20.30 -6.27
CA ALA A 289 1.97 -20.63 -6.75
C ALA A 289 1.99 -21.07 -8.24
N LEU A 290 0.91 -21.66 -8.78
CA LEU A 290 0.86 -22.14 -10.18
C LEU A 290 1.17 -21.05 -11.23
N PRO A 291 0.62 -19.82 -11.10
CA PRO A 291 0.99 -18.71 -11.95
C PRO A 291 2.51 -18.46 -12.01
N LEU A 292 3.26 -18.63 -10.92
CA LEU A 292 4.72 -18.38 -10.90
C LEU A 292 5.52 -19.21 -11.91
N SER A 293 4.93 -20.19 -12.59
CA SER A 293 5.53 -20.76 -13.80
C SER A 293 5.88 -19.70 -14.88
N PHE A 294 5.18 -18.56 -14.93
CA PHE A 294 5.57 -17.39 -15.76
C PHE A 294 6.87 -16.73 -15.32
N ALA A 295 7.38 -17.06 -14.12
CA ALA A 295 8.65 -16.58 -13.59
C ALA A 295 9.80 -17.51 -13.99
N PHE A 296 9.66 -18.35 -15.02
CA PHE A 296 10.76 -19.12 -15.64
C PHE A 296 11.15 -18.82 -17.11
N PRO A 297 10.40 -18.08 -17.95
CA PRO A 297 10.93 -17.66 -19.25
C PRO A 297 12.01 -16.60 -19.01
N GLY A 298 13.20 -16.81 -19.60
CA GLY A 298 14.39 -15.95 -19.51
C GLY A 298 14.26 -14.56 -20.15
N VAL A 299 13.06 -13.98 -20.10
CA VAL A 299 12.77 -12.63 -20.55
C VAL A 299 13.32 -11.65 -19.52
N PRO A 300 14.22 -10.73 -19.92
CA PRO A 300 14.78 -9.73 -19.02
C PRO A 300 13.69 -8.72 -18.59
N GLY A 301 13.89 -8.07 -17.45
CA GLY A 301 12.99 -7.04 -16.91
C GLY A 301 12.10 -7.53 -15.77
N VAL A 302 11.15 -6.68 -15.40
CA VAL A 302 10.24 -6.88 -14.26
C VAL A 302 8.90 -7.43 -14.74
N ILE A 303 8.43 -8.48 -14.07
CA ILE A 303 7.06 -8.96 -14.14
C ILE A 303 6.27 -8.27 -13.03
N LEU A 304 5.26 -7.48 -13.40
CA LEU A 304 4.33 -6.89 -12.44
C LEU A 304 3.18 -7.86 -12.17
N ILE A 305 2.84 -8.05 -10.91
CA ILE A 305 1.69 -8.83 -10.49
C ILE A 305 0.80 -7.96 -9.59
N VAL A 306 -0.42 -7.71 -10.04
CA VAL A 306 -1.42 -6.96 -9.27
C VAL A 306 -2.45 -7.94 -8.73
N GLY A 307 -2.53 -8.01 -7.41
CA GLY A 307 -3.46 -8.90 -6.71
C GLY A 307 -3.95 -8.26 -5.41
N HIS A 308 -4.00 -9.07 -4.37
CA HIS A 308 -4.56 -8.71 -3.08
C HIS A 308 -3.46 -8.60 -2.02
N GLY A 309 -3.83 -8.21 -0.79
CA GLY A 309 -2.85 -8.15 0.31
C GLY A 309 -2.21 -9.53 0.56
N SER A 310 -3.03 -10.58 0.52
CA SER A 310 -2.59 -11.97 0.63
C SER A 310 -1.56 -12.39 -0.43
N SER A 311 -1.66 -11.84 -1.65
CA SER A 311 -0.79 -12.18 -2.78
C SER A 311 0.67 -11.85 -2.50
N LEU A 312 0.95 -10.79 -1.72
CA LEU A 312 2.32 -10.39 -1.39
C LEU A 312 3.06 -11.48 -0.63
N ALA A 313 2.40 -12.21 0.26
CA ALA A 313 3.05 -13.27 1.03
C ALA A 313 2.94 -14.63 0.34
N SER A 314 1.80 -14.98 -0.28
CA SER A 314 1.67 -16.29 -0.92
C SER A 314 2.62 -16.43 -2.12
N LEU A 315 2.70 -15.40 -2.97
CA LEU A 315 3.54 -15.44 -4.17
C LEU A 315 5.03 -15.34 -3.85
N THR A 316 5.43 -14.38 -3.02
CA THR A 316 6.87 -14.14 -2.80
C THR A 316 7.51 -15.24 -1.97
N ARG A 317 6.78 -15.85 -1.03
CA ARG A 317 7.28 -17.01 -0.28
C ARG A 317 7.42 -18.23 -1.17
N ALA A 318 6.42 -18.51 -2.01
CA ALA A 318 6.51 -19.58 -3.00
C ALA A 318 7.69 -19.36 -3.97
N LEU A 319 7.88 -18.13 -4.46
CA LEU A 319 8.95 -17.77 -5.38
C LEU A 319 10.34 -17.92 -4.75
N THR A 320 10.48 -17.55 -3.48
CA THR A 320 11.76 -17.60 -2.72
C THR A 320 12.00 -18.93 -2.02
N GLY A 321 11.11 -19.92 -2.17
CA GLY A 321 11.23 -21.24 -1.54
C GLY A 321 11.02 -21.23 -0.02
N LEU A 322 10.39 -20.20 0.53
CA LEU A 322 10.05 -20.13 1.95
C LEU A 322 8.74 -20.90 2.25
N PRO A 323 8.63 -21.57 3.41
CA PRO A 323 7.42 -22.30 3.77
C PRO A 323 6.21 -21.37 3.89
N SER A 324 4.99 -21.85 3.68
CA SER A 324 3.78 -21.07 3.97
C SER A 324 3.75 -20.64 5.45
N ARG A 325 3.09 -19.51 5.73
CA ARG A 325 2.79 -19.11 7.11
C ARG A 325 1.64 -19.94 7.66
N ASP A 326 1.48 -19.97 8.98
CA ASP A 326 0.20 -20.37 9.58
C ASP A 326 -0.94 -19.47 9.10
N SER A 327 -2.14 -20.04 8.97
CA SER A 327 -3.31 -19.34 8.44
C SER A 327 -3.76 -18.12 9.28
N GLY A 328 -3.58 -18.16 10.61
CA GLY A 328 -3.87 -17.04 11.51
C GLY A 328 -2.87 -15.90 11.32
N ASP A 329 -1.58 -16.21 11.33
CA ASP A 329 -0.50 -15.26 11.04
C ASP A 329 -0.65 -14.63 9.65
N PHE A 330 -1.06 -15.43 8.66
CA PHE A 330 -1.32 -14.99 7.30
C PHE A 330 -2.46 -13.96 7.25
N ALA A 331 -3.57 -14.23 7.95
CA ALA A 331 -4.70 -13.31 8.02
C ALA A 331 -4.34 -11.97 8.68
N GLN A 332 -3.61 -12.01 9.81
CA GLN A 332 -3.16 -10.79 10.49
C GLN A 332 -2.20 -9.96 9.62
N MET A 333 -1.32 -10.63 8.86
CA MET A 333 -0.39 -9.98 7.94
C MET A 333 -1.14 -9.27 6.81
N GLY A 334 -2.13 -9.93 6.19
CA GLY A 334 -2.91 -9.36 5.09
C GLY A 334 -3.59 -8.03 5.45
N ARG A 335 -4.08 -7.90 6.68
CA ARG A 335 -4.73 -6.68 7.20
C ARG A 335 -3.79 -5.48 7.33
N LYS A 336 -2.48 -5.72 7.46
CA LYS A 336 -1.46 -4.67 7.64
C LYS A 336 -0.94 -4.10 6.33
N ILE A 337 -1.24 -4.74 5.19
CA ILE A 337 -0.74 -4.30 3.89
C ILE A 337 -1.63 -3.16 3.38
N PRO A 338 -1.12 -1.93 3.17
CA PRO A 338 -1.92 -0.83 2.64
C PRO A 338 -2.20 -0.99 1.15
N SER A 339 -3.10 -0.16 0.59
CA SER A 339 -3.27 -0.03 -0.86
C SER A 339 -1.92 0.24 -1.54
N LEU A 340 -1.65 -0.44 -2.66
CA LEU A 340 -0.39 -0.37 -3.42
C LEU A 340 0.84 -0.82 -2.60
N GLY A 341 0.64 -1.45 -1.43
CA GLY A 341 1.70 -2.16 -0.73
C GLY A 341 2.33 -3.18 -1.67
N MET A 342 3.67 -3.26 -1.66
CA MET A 342 4.39 -4.05 -2.65
C MET A 342 5.57 -4.81 -2.06
N CYS A 343 5.86 -5.96 -2.66
CA CYS A 343 7.02 -6.80 -2.39
C CYS A 343 7.77 -7.05 -3.70
N PHE A 344 9.10 -7.05 -3.64
CA PHE A 344 9.93 -7.27 -4.81
C PHE A 344 10.85 -8.47 -4.60
N CYS A 345 10.90 -9.35 -5.59
CA CYS A 345 11.84 -10.46 -5.65
C CYS A 345 12.76 -10.30 -6.86
N GLU A 346 14.05 -10.52 -6.67
CA GLU A 346 15.06 -10.50 -7.74
C GLU A 346 15.68 -11.88 -7.94
N GLU A 347 15.91 -12.22 -9.21
CA GLU A 347 16.61 -13.43 -9.60
C GLU A 347 18.13 -13.26 -9.40
N GLN A 348 18.72 -14.14 -8.59
CA GLN A 348 20.16 -14.29 -8.44
C GLN A 348 20.66 -15.30 -9.48
N LYS A 349 21.11 -14.80 -10.63
CA LYS A 349 21.52 -15.64 -11.78
C LYS A 349 22.59 -16.67 -11.43
N GLU A 350 23.52 -16.34 -10.54
CA GLU A 350 24.62 -17.23 -10.16
C GLU A 350 24.14 -18.44 -9.35
N GLU A 351 23.08 -18.28 -8.56
CA GLU A 351 22.54 -19.33 -7.69
C GLU A 351 21.25 -19.98 -8.23
N ASN A 352 20.71 -19.46 -9.34
CA ASN A 352 19.39 -19.83 -9.86
C ASN A 352 18.29 -19.78 -8.78
N LYS A 353 18.33 -18.74 -7.93
CA LYS A 353 17.40 -18.53 -6.82
C LYS A 353 16.75 -17.15 -6.89
N TRP A 354 15.60 -17.02 -6.25
CA TRP A 354 14.96 -15.74 -6.01
C TRP A 354 15.21 -15.27 -4.59
N GLN A 355 15.43 -13.97 -4.42
CA GLN A 355 15.55 -13.35 -3.11
C GLN A 355 14.64 -12.13 -3.00
N MET A 356 14.18 -11.84 -1.79
CA MET A 356 13.50 -10.58 -1.50
C MET A 356 14.49 -9.42 -1.61
N ALA A 357 14.06 -8.33 -2.23
CA ALA A 357 14.80 -7.09 -2.33
C ALA A 357 13.89 -5.91 -2.00
N ASN A 358 14.49 -4.73 -1.81
CA ASN A 358 13.71 -3.51 -1.68
C ASN A 358 12.99 -3.21 -3.01
N PRO A 359 11.69 -2.86 -3.00
CA PRO A 359 11.02 -2.40 -4.20
C PRO A 359 11.74 -1.22 -4.85
N PRO A 360 11.68 -1.08 -6.19
CA PRO A 360 12.37 -0.02 -6.91
C PRO A 360 11.80 1.38 -6.62
N VAL A 361 10.61 1.47 -6.03
CA VAL A 361 9.94 2.72 -5.69
C VAL A 361 9.60 2.79 -4.20
N LYS A 362 9.36 4.01 -3.70
CA LYS A 362 9.02 4.26 -2.30
C LYS A 362 7.56 3.92 -1.99
N THR A 363 7.26 3.81 -0.70
CA THR A 363 5.89 3.66 -0.20
C THR A 363 5.08 4.94 -0.42
N LEU A 364 3.78 4.80 -0.65
CA LEU A 364 2.82 5.90 -0.64
C LEU A 364 2.09 5.94 0.71
N THR A 365 2.12 7.08 1.38
CA THR A 365 1.46 7.28 2.68
C THR A 365 0.70 8.59 2.67
N HIS A 366 -0.59 8.55 2.99
CA HIS A 366 -1.45 9.72 3.10
C HIS A 366 -2.53 9.49 4.15
N GLY A 367 -3.12 10.59 4.65
CA GLY A 367 -4.25 10.55 5.58
C GLY A 367 -5.59 10.31 4.88
N ALA A 368 -6.62 10.08 5.67
CA ALA A 368 -8.01 10.08 5.21
C ALA A 368 -8.52 11.51 4.98
N ASN A 369 -9.56 11.65 4.16
CA ASN A 369 -10.30 12.89 4.00
C ASN A 369 -11.76 12.66 4.38
N ALA A 370 -12.26 13.38 5.39
CA ALA A 370 -13.58 13.13 5.96
C ALA A 370 -14.70 13.68 5.07
N ALA A 371 -15.86 13.02 5.09
CA ALA A 371 -17.06 13.55 4.48
C ALA A 371 -17.47 14.85 5.17
N PHE A 372 -17.78 15.89 4.39
CA PHE A 372 -18.13 17.21 4.91
C PHE A 372 -19.53 17.62 4.44
N ASN A 373 -20.42 17.86 5.41
CA ASN A 373 -21.73 18.46 5.17
C ASN A 373 -21.81 19.81 5.90
N TRP A 374 -21.71 20.89 5.14
CA TRP A 374 -21.71 22.25 5.68
C TRP A 374 -22.99 22.60 6.44
N ARG A 375 -24.15 22.05 6.05
CA ARG A 375 -25.42 22.35 6.74
C ARG A 375 -25.42 21.77 8.14
N ASN A 376 -25.01 20.51 8.27
CA ASN A 376 -24.99 19.85 9.57
C ASN A 376 -23.89 20.42 10.47
N ILE A 377 -22.77 20.87 9.91
CA ILE A 377 -21.62 21.30 10.73
C ILE A 377 -21.67 22.79 11.08
N ILE A 378 -22.13 23.65 10.16
CA ILE A 378 -22.08 25.11 10.33
C ILE A 378 -23.43 25.68 10.76
N MET A 379 -24.54 25.03 10.38
CA MET A 379 -25.90 25.56 10.58
C MET A 379 -26.69 24.81 11.66
N GLU A 380 -26.11 23.81 12.34
CA GLU A 380 -26.74 23.26 13.56
C GLU A 380 -26.54 24.27 14.71
N ASP A 381 -27.66 24.83 15.19
CA ASP A 381 -27.74 25.71 16.37
C ASP A 381 -27.44 24.98 17.68
#